data_AF-A0A450U2Y0-F1
#
_entry.id   AF-A0A450U2Y0-F1
#
_cell.length_a   1.000
_cell.length_b   1.000
_cell.length_c   1.000
_cell.angle_alpha   90.00
_cell.angle_beta   90.00
_cell.angle_gamma   90.00
#
_symmetry.space_group_name_H-M   'P 1'
#
loop_
_entity.id
_entity.type
_entity.pdbx_description
1 polymer ?
#
loop_
_entity_poly.entity_id
_entity_poly.type
_entity_poly.pdbx_seq_one_letter_code
_entity_poly.pdbx_strand_id
1 'polypeptide(L)' 'MIYSEILEEKYRFQAKRAAESASIDDYIERSHRAAQELAKEYGFEIKYADLPGTKLAMDKEAIEKAIEEARR' A
#
# COMPACT_ATOMS: atom_id res chain seq x y z
N MET A 1 -3.63 -24.96 -8.49
CA MET A 1 -3.91 -23.89 -7.50
C MET A 1 -3.08 -24.22 -6.28
N ILE A 2 -2.10 -23.40 -5.91
CA ILE A 2 -1.22 -23.71 -4.78
C ILE A 2 -2.00 -23.37 -3.51
N TYR A 3 -2.28 -24.38 -2.69
CA TYR A 3 -2.86 -24.18 -1.37
C TYR A 3 -1.71 -23.88 -0.41
N SER A 4 -1.72 -22.70 0.20
CA SER A 4 -0.72 -22.28 1.19
C SER A 4 -1.46 -21.52 2.27
N GLU A 5 -1.32 -21.97 3.52
CA GLU A 5 -1.90 -21.30 4.68
C GLU A 5 -1.48 -19.83 4.76
N ILE A 6 -0.26 -19.51 4.32
CA ILE A 6 0.26 -18.14 4.24
C ILE A 6 -0.53 -17.30 3.24
N LEU A 7 -0.87 -17.87 2.08
CA LEU A 7 -1.68 -17.16 1.08
C LEU A 7 -3.12 -17.00 1.56
N GLU A 8 -3.69 -18.01 2.20
CA GLU A 8 -5.04 -17.95 2.77
C GLU A 8 -5.15 -16.85 3.83
N GLU A 9 -4.22 -16.81 4.78
CA GLU A 9 -4.21 -15.79 5.84
C GLU A 9 -3.94 -14.39 5.26
N LYS A 10 -3.07 -14.28 4.26
CA LYS A 10 -2.86 -13.03 3.52
C LYS A 10 -4.17 -12.52 2.93
N TYR A 11 -4.92 -13.37 2.22
CA TYR A 11 -6.19 -12.95 1.61
C TYR A 11 -7.24 -12.58 2.66
N ARG A 12 -7.33 -13.34 3.75
CA ARG A 12 -8.22 -13.03 4.87
C ARG A 12 -7.92 -11.66 5.47
N PHE A 13 -6.66 -11.36 5.74
CA PHE A 13 -6.22 -10.07 6.26
C PHE A 13 -6.55 -8.93 5.29
N GLN A 14 -6.25 -9.11 3.99
CA GLN A 14 -6.55 -8.11 2.96
C GLN A 14 -8.05 -7.83 2.85
N ALA A 15 -8.90 -8.87 2.88
CA ALA A 15 -10.34 -8.72 2.83
C ALA A 15 -10.89 -7.92 4.02
N LYS A 16 -10.41 -8.22 5.24
CA LYS A 16 -10.78 -7.46 6.45
C LYS A 16 -10.40 -5.99 6.32
N ARG A 17 -9.15 -5.71 5.92
CA ARG A 17 -8.65 -4.33 5.78
C ARG A 17 -9.33 -3.56 4.66
N ALA A 18 -9.66 -4.21 3.55
CA ALA A 18 -10.43 -3.60 2.47
C ALA A 18 -11.82 -3.16 2.95
N ALA A 19 -12.50 -3.97 3.77
CA ALA A 19 -13.80 -3.63 4.35
C ALA A 19 -13.74 -2.46 5.35
N GLU A 20 -12.59 -2.24 5.99
CA GLU A 20 -12.35 -1.15 6.94
C GLU A 20 -11.92 0.17 6.27
N SER A 21 -11.70 0.18 4.95
CA SER A 21 -11.14 1.32 4.22
C SER A 21 -12.18 1.99 3.33
N ALA A 22 -12.17 3.32 3.29
CA ALA A 22 -13.13 4.10 2.49
C ALA A 22 -12.78 4.15 1.00
N SER A 23 -11.50 3.91 0.66
CA SER A 23 -10.98 3.87 -0.71
C SER A 23 -9.73 2.99 -0.79
N ILE A 24 -9.25 2.73 -2.01
CA ILE A 24 -8.01 1.99 -2.22
C ILE A 24 -6.78 2.77 -1.71
N ASP A 25 -6.81 4.09 -1.78
CA ASP A 25 -5.73 4.93 -1.27
C ASP A 25 -5.67 4.88 0.26
N ASP A 26 -6.83 4.94 0.94
CA ASP A 26 -6.94 4.78 2.41
C ASP A 26 -6.46 3.38 2.85
N TYR A 27 -6.79 2.34 2.09
CA TYR A 27 -6.30 0.99 2.33
C TYR A 27 -4.76 0.91 2.25
N ILE A 28 -4.16 1.51 1.21
CA ILE A 28 -2.71 1.49 1.00
C ILE A 28 -2.01 2.24 2.15
N GLU A 29 -2.48 3.43 2.49
CA GLU A 29 -1.88 4.25 3.56
C GLU A 29 -1.95 3.55 4.92
N ARG A 30 -3.12 2.99 5.28
CA ARG A 30 -3.30 2.26 6.55
C ARG A 30 -2.43 1.00 6.60
N SER A 31 -2.40 0.24 5.52
CA SER A 31 -1.59 -0.98 5.43
C SER A 31 -0.10 -0.65 5.54
N HIS A 32 0.33 0.42 4.89
CA HIS A 32 1.71 0.91 4.95
C HIS A 32 2.10 1.32 6.38
N ARG A 33 1.27 2.14 7.06
CA ARG A 33 1.53 2.54 8.45
C ARG A 33 1.58 1.33 9.39
N ALA A 34 0.61 0.42 9.29
CA ALA A 34 0.57 -0.78 10.13
C ALA A 34 1.80 -1.67 9.95
N ALA A 35 2.29 -1.83 8.71
CA ALA A 35 3.50 -2.58 8.43
C ALA A 35 4.75 -1.93 9.06
N GLN A 36 4.87 -0.61 8.97
CA GLN A 36 5.98 0.12 9.59
C GLN A 36 5.95 0.03 11.12
N GLU A 37 4.78 0.18 11.75
CA GLU A 37 4.62 0.08 13.21
C GLU A 37 5.01 -1.32 13.71
N LEU A 38 4.52 -2.37 13.04
CA LEU A 38 4.85 -3.74 13.36
C LEU A 38 6.35 -4.01 13.22
N ALA A 39 6.97 -3.56 12.12
CA ALA A 39 8.41 -3.74 11.94
C ALA A 39 9.21 -3.08 13.06
N LYS A 40 8.84 -1.86 13.47
CA LYS A 40 9.48 -1.15 14.59
C LYS A 40 9.34 -1.94 15.90
N GLU A 41 8.18 -2.53 16.17
CA GLU A 41 7.95 -3.36 17.36
C GLU A 41 8.93 -4.54 17.44
N TYR A 42 9.25 -5.14 16.29
CA TYR A 42 10.21 -6.24 16.20
C TYR A 42 11.67 -5.77 15.95
N GLY A 43 11.96 -4.47 16.02
CA GLY A 43 13.30 -3.92 15.83
C GLY A 43 13.79 -3.91 14.37
N PHE A 44 12.88 -4.04 13.41
CA PHE A 44 13.16 -3.93 11.97
C PHE A 44 12.78 -2.55 11.42
N GLU A 45 13.51 -2.11 10.40
CA GLU A 45 13.17 -0.93 9.60
C GLU A 45 12.76 -1.39 8.20
N ILE A 46 11.53 -1.08 7.78
CA ILE A 46 11.08 -1.35 6.41
C ILE A 46 11.53 -0.19 5.52
N LYS A 47 12.42 -0.49 4.56
CA LYS A 47 12.78 0.44 3.48
C LYS A 47 12.04 0.02 2.23
N TYR A 48 11.13 0.87 1.78
CA TYR A 48 10.46 0.70 0.49
C TYR A 48 11.37 1.25 -0.61
N ALA A 49 11.41 0.58 -1.76
CA ALA A 49 12.14 1.08 -2.91
C ALA A 49 11.36 2.23 -3.55
N ASP A 50 12.02 3.37 -3.75
CA ASP A 50 11.49 4.45 -4.60
C ASP A 50 11.61 4.02 -6.07
N LEU A 51 10.59 3.32 -6.54
CA LEU A 51 10.51 2.88 -7.93
C LEU A 51 9.84 3.99 -8.78
N PRO A 52 10.47 4.40 -9.89
CA PRO A 52 9.86 5.38 -10.80
C PRO A 52 8.50 4.85 -11.28
N GLY A 53 7.46 5.67 -11.14
CA GLY A 53 6.08 5.32 -11.51
C GLY A 53 5.26 4.63 -10.43
N THR A 54 5.81 4.37 -9.25
CA THR A 54 5.00 4.02 -8.08
C THR A 54 4.51 5.30 -7.39
N LYS A 55 3.19 5.40 -7.17
CA LYS A 55 2.49 6.58 -6.60
C LYS A 55 3.04 7.08 -5.24
N LEU A 56 3.97 6.36 -4.62
CA LEU A 56 4.55 6.69 -3.33
C LEU A 56 5.77 7.64 -3.43
N ALA A 57 6.34 7.82 -4.64
CA ALA A 57 7.53 8.63 -4.88
C ALA A 57 7.27 9.89 -5.74
N MET A 58 6.02 10.18 -6.08
CA MET A 58 5.71 11.35 -6.91
C MET A 58 5.56 12.59 -6.03
N ASP A 59 6.31 13.64 -6.32
CA ASP A 59 6.01 14.97 -5.80
C ASP A 59 4.57 15.36 -6.18
N LYS A 60 3.96 16.20 -5.34
CA LYS A 60 2.55 16.58 -5.49
C LYS A 60 2.25 17.20 -6.87
N GLU A 61 3.22 17.90 -7.45
CA GLU A 61 3.11 18.57 -8.75
C GLU A 61 3.06 17.54 -9.91
N ALA A 62 3.84 16.46 -9.82
CA ALA A 62 3.84 15.38 -10.77
C ALA A 62 2.53 14.57 -10.73
N ILE A 63 1.89 14.45 -9.56
CA ILE A 63 0.57 13.84 -9.41
C ILE A 63 -0.50 14.70 -10.11
N GLU A 64 -0.50 16.01 -9.86
CA GLU A 64 -1.46 16.94 -10.46
C GLU A 64 -1.35 16.95 -12.00
N LYS A 65 -0.11 16.97 -12.52
CA LYS A 65 0.15 16.92 -13.96
C LYS A 65 -0.35 15.62 -14.61
N ALA A 66 -0.10 14.46 -13.98
CA ALA A 66 -0.55 13.18 -14.51
C ALA A 66 -2.08 13.05 -14.53
N ILE A 67 -2.78 13.65 -13.54
CA ILE A 67 -4.24 13.70 -13.51
C ILE A 67 -4.80 14.59 -14.63
N GLU A 68 -4.14 15.71 -14.92
CA GLU A 68 -4.54 16.64 -15.99
C GLU A 68 -4.35 16.01 -17.38
N GLU A 69 -3.22 15.33 -17.61
CA GLU A 69 -2.93 14.63 -18.87
C GLU A 69 -3.90 13.47 -19.13
N ALA A 70 -4.34 12.76 -18.09
CA ALA A 70 -5.30 11.66 -18.22
C ALA A 70 -6.76 12.11 -18.49
N ARG A 71 -7.08 13.39 -18.30
CA ARG A 71 -8.42 13.97 -18.55
C ARG A 71 -8.60 14.51 -19.96
N ARG A 72 -7.55 14.54 -20.78
CA ARG A 72 -7.53 15.08 -22.15
C ARG A 72 -7.75 13.98 -23.19
#